data_AF-A0A9D8KS58-F1
#
_entry.id   AF-A0A9D8KS58-F1
#
_cell.length_a   1.000
_cell.length_b   1.000
_cell.length_c   1.000
_cell.angle_alpha   90.00
_cell.angle_beta   90.00
_cell.angle_gamma   90.00
#
_symmetry.space_group_name_H-M   'P 1'
#
loop_
_entity.id
_entity.type
_entity.pdbx_description
1 polymer ?
#
loop_
_entity_poly.entity_id
_entity_poly.type
_entity_poly.pdbx_seq_one_letter_code
_entity_poly.pdbx_strand_id
1 'polypeptide(L)'
;MSRTASASAMVREPGPGDSYEAWRWNHSELMALDPSFRPRRVLVIGIGHAYLPHALLDLPSVQEIVVVDLSPEIVGAVKKHTATSARRVFSDPRVRIVIADGRRYAQSALKRGERFDLVQIKINEPWHAGSGNLFSVEFFRMIKGLLAEGGYLGVRPLVGHLSDGMQVFDGALYPGYYHLFFKNGEIPLVEQAVVTPDIADAWRRELPGAAALGPSRNGALEIMQFDARSPRPQIDLNTDDRPTFEYYWLRQRLGTWISPRDGLDNPRFNEYRRTVPVLTPLE
;
A
#
# COMPACT_ATOMS: atom_id res chain seq x y z
N MET A 1 -26.86 -9.14 -6.26
CA MET A 1 -25.57 -9.61 -6.84
C MET A 1 -24.45 -8.69 -6.36
N SER A 2 -24.05 -8.79 -5.09
CA SER A 2 -22.83 -8.14 -4.57
C SER A 2 -21.77 -9.23 -4.49
N ARG A 3 -20.53 -8.98 -4.95
CA ARG A 3 -19.21 -9.44 -4.41
C ARG A 3 -18.11 -8.95 -5.36
N THR A 4 -17.18 -8.10 -4.89
CA THR A 4 -15.78 -8.15 -5.35
C THR A 4 -14.85 -7.50 -4.31
N ALA A 5 -14.13 -8.32 -3.57
CA ALA A 5 -12.73 -8.04 -3.29
C ALA A 5 -11.92 -8.96 -4.21
N SER A 6 -10.91 -8.41 -4.91
CA SER A 6 -9.94 -9.11 -5.76
C SER A 6 -10.41 -9.53 -7.17
N ALA A 7 -10.99 -8.60 -7.95
CA ALA A 7 -11.13 -8.77 -9.41
C ALA A 7 -9.79 -8.90 -10.16
N SER A 8 -8.66 -8.53 -9.52
CA SER A 8 -7.36 -8.52 -10.19
C SER A 8 -6.76 -9.91 -10.39
N ALA A 9 -7.04 -10.90 -9.52
CA ALA A 9 -6.28 -12.16 -9.43
C ALA A 9 -6.23 -13.02 -10.71
N MET A 10 -7.09 -12.74 -11.71
CA MET A 10 -7.20 -13.55 -12.93
C MET A 10 -6.66 -12.89 -14.19
N VAL A 11 -6.13 -11.66 -14.11
CA VAL A 11 -5.33 -11.11 -15.20
C VAL A 11 -3.98 -11.83 -15.15
N ARG A 12 -3.58 -12.45 -16.27
CA ARG A 12 -2.35 -13.23 -16.51
C ARG A 12 -1.17 -12.89 -15.58
N GLU A 13 -0.33 -13.88 -15.25
CA GLU A 13 0.97 -13.61 -14.62
C GLU A 13 1.67 -12.46 -15.36
N PRO A 14 2.24 -11.47 -14.64
CA PRO A 14 2.92 -10.36 -15.25
C PRO A 14 4.03 -10.91 -16.15
N GLY A 15 4.02 -10.48 -17.41
CA GLY A 15 5.08 -10.81 -18.37
C GLY A 15 6.38 -10.09 -18.02
N PRO A 16 7.50 -10.39 -18.71
CA PRO A 16 8.81 -9.78 -18.45
C PRO A 16 8.88 -8.24 -18.54
N GLY A 17 7.83 -7.57 -19.07
CA GLY A 17 7.71 -6.11 -19.11
C GLY A 17 6.61 -5.54 -18.19
N ASP A 18 5.90 -6.38 -17.45
CA ASP A 18 4.94 -5.95 -16.43
C ASP A 18 5.72 -5.66 -15.14
N SER A 19 5.41 -4.54 -14.47
CA SER A 19 6.18 -4.03 -13.33
C SER A 19 5.96 -4.82 -12.02
N TYR A 20 6.25 -6.12 -12.03
CA TYR A 20 6.32 -6.96 -10.83
C TYR A 20 7.29 -6.37 -9.77
N GLU A 21 8.30 -5.67 -10.25
CA GLU A 21 9.32 -4.92 -9.51
C GLU A 21 8.72 -3.87 -8.55
N ALA A 22 7.57 -3.31 -8.89
CA ALA A 22 6.87 -2.28 -8.13
C ALA A 22 6.66 -2.60 -6.66
N TRP A 23 6.22 -3.83 -6.44
CA TRP A 23 5.66 -4.27 -5.18
C TRP A 23 6.76 -4.67 -4.20
N ARG A 24 7.89 -5.15 -4.73
CA ARG A 24 9.05 -5.57 -3.92
C ARG A 24 9.77 -4.40 -3.29
N TRP A 25 9.89 -3.32 -4.04
CA TRP A 25 10.78 -2.24 -3.67
C TRP A 25 10.11 -1.17 -2.85
N ASN A 26 8.80 -1.01 -2.96
CA ASN A 26 8.13 0.11 -2.33
C ASN A 26 8.21 0.11 -0.79
N HIS A 27 8.15 -1.06 -0.15
CA HIS A 27 8.33 -1.17 1.31
C HIS A 27 9.79 -0.99 1.74
N SER A 28 10.74 -1.42 0.92
CA SER A 28 12.17 -1.22 1.19
C SER A 28 12.63 0.22 0.90
N GLU A 29 11.99 0.91 -0.04
CA GLU A 29 12.10 2.37 -0.24
C GLU A 29 11.53 3.12 0.97
N LEU A 30 10.35 2.74 1.47
CA LEU A 30 9.84 3.30 2.73
C LEU A 30 10.84 3.09 3.88
N MET A 31 11.44 1.90 4.00
CA MET A 31 12.48 1.63 5.01
C MET A 31 13.77 2.44 4.78
N ALA A 32 14.07 2.85 3.54
CA ALA A 32 15.20 3.71 3.26
C ALA A 32 14.90 5.18 3.62
N LEU A 33 13.66 5.61 3.39
CA LEU A 33 13.17 6.97 3.69
C LEU A 33 12.87 7.16 5.19
N ASP A 34 12.52 6.08 5.90
CA ASP A 34 12.46 6.01 7.36
C ASP A 34 13.32 4.82 7.86
N PRO A 35 14.62 5.04 8.11
CA PRO A 35 15.54 4.00 8.55
C PRO A 35 15.19 3.37 9.89
N SER A 36 14.36 4.03 10.71
CA SER A 36 13.90 3.49 11.99
C SER A 36 12.77 2.46 11.80
N PHE A 37 12.09 2.47 10.66
CA PHE A 37 10.97 1.59 10.38
C PHE A 37 11.44 0.20 9.97
N ARG A 38 11.12 -0.82 10.77
CA ARG A 38 11.38 -2.24 10.49
C ARG A 38 10.14 -3.07 10.81
N PRO A 39 9.24 -3.32 9.83
CA PRO A 39 7.96 -3.96 10.13
C PRO A 39 8.17 -5.42 10.55
N ARG A 40 7.55 -5.83 11.66
CA ARG A 40 7.56 -7.20 12.17
C ARG A 40 6.21 -7.88 11.95
N ARG A 41 5.12 -7.17 12.20
CA ARG A 41 3.76 -7.69 12.08
C ARG A 41 2.97 -6.89 11.05
N VAL A 42 2.56 -7.55 9.98
CA VAL A 42 1.91 -6.92 8.82
C VAL A 42 0.49 -7.43 8.66
N LEU A 43 -0.46 -6.53 8.41
CA LEU A 43 -1.82 -6.84 7.97
C LEU A 43 -1.97 -6.47 6.51
N VAL A 44 -2.39 -7.40 5.67
CA VAL A 44 -2.74 -7.17 4.26
C VAL A 44 -4.23 -7.42 4.08
N ILE A 45 -4.97 -6.40 3.66
CA ILE A 45 -6.41 -6.51 3.33
C ILE A 45 -6.54 -6.63 1.82
N GLY A 46 -6.91 -7.82 1.35
CA GLY A 46 -6.96 -8.21 -0.06
C GLY A 46 -5.72 -8.96 -0.50
N ILE A 47 -5.86 -10.22 -0.89
CA ILE A 47 -4.73 -11.05 -1.35
C ILE A 47 -4.24 -10.62 -2.74
N GLY A 48 -5.15 -10.26 -3.64
CA GLY A 48 -4.88 -10.16 -5.09
C GLY A 48 -4.06 -11.36 -5.57
N HIS A 49 -3.04 -11.17 -6.40
CA HIS A 49 -2.16 -12.27 -6.84
C HIS A 49 -1.07 -12.70 -5.84
N ALA A 50 -1.20 -12.40 -4.53
CA ALA A 50 -0.19 -12.73 -3.52
C ALA A 50 1.22 -12.10 -3.70
N TYR A 51 1.43 -11.22 -4.69
CA TYR A 51 2.74 -10.56 -4.92
C TYR A 51 3.21 -9.69 -3.76
N LEU A 52 2.30 -8.93 -3.16
CA LEU A 52 2.62 -8.07 -2.03
C LEU A 52 3.01 -8.88 -0.77
N PRO A 53 2.23 -9.86 -0.29
CA PRO A 53 2.69 -10.75 0.78
C PRO A 53 4.01 -11.44 0.44
N HIS A 54 4.22 -11.87 -0.80
CA HIS A 54 5.48 -12.49 -1.24
C HIS A 54 6.68 -11.55 -1.12
N ALA A 55 6.52 -10.29 -1.57
CA ALA A 55 7.53 -9.25 -1.45
C ALA A 55 7.89 -8.96 0.01
N LEU A 56 6.89 -8.87 0.89
CA LEU A 56 7.11 -8.62 2.32
C LEU A 56 7.89 -9.75 3.00
N LEU A 57 7.79 -11.00 2.51
CA LEU A 57 8.58 -12.11 3.02
C LEU A 57 10.08 -12.00 2.72
N ASP A 58 10.48 -11.10 1.81
CA ASP A 58 11.89 -10.80 1.54
C ASP A 58 12.53 -9.93 2.63
N LEU A 59 11.72 -9.19 3.39
CA LEU A 59 12.19 -8.34 4.48
C LEU A 59 12.55 -9.20 5.70
N PRO A 60 13.81 -9.17 6.19
CA PRO A 60 14.23 -10.00 7.32
C PRO A 60 13.51 -9.69 8.64
N SER A 61 13.04 -8.46 8.81
CA SER A 61 12.32 -8.05 10.03
C SER A 61 10.93 -8.67 10.17
N VAL A 62 10.31 -9.10 9.06
CA VAL A 62 8.92 -9.58 9.03
C VAL A 62 8.81 -10.97 9.68
N GLN A 63 7.97 -11.04 10.71
CA GLN A 63 7.72 -12.20 11.55
C GLN A 63 6.31 -12.77 11.38
N GLU A 64 5.31 -11.94 11.09
CA GLU A 64 3.95 -12.37 10.78
C GLU A 64 3.34 -11.49 9.68
N ILE A 65 2.68 -12.13 8.71
CA ILE A 65 1.83 -11.49 7.71
C ILE A 65 0.44 -12.09 7.82
N VAL A 66 -0.53 -11.28 8.24
CA VAL A 66 -1.95 -11.66 8.22
C VAL A 66 -2.55 -11.17 6.93
N VAL A 67 -2.98 -12.09 6.07
CA VAL A 67 -3.70 -11.77 4.83
C VAL A 67 -5.18 -12.00 5.05
N VAL A 68 -5.98 -10.94 4.97
CA VAL A 68 -7.44 -11.00 5.09
C VAL A 68 -8.04 -10.84 3.70
N ASP A 69 -8.82 -11.82 3.26
CA ASP A 69 -9.58 -11.71 2.01
C ASP A 69 -11.04 -12.15 2.24
N LEU A 70 -11.96 -11.54 1.50
CA LEU A 70 -13.38 -11.79 1.63
C LEU A 70 -13.78 -13.13 0.99
N SER A 71 -13.14 -13.51 -0.13
CA SER A 71 -13.59 -14.63 -0.95
C SER A 71 -12.66 -15.84 -0.82
N PRO A 72 -13.14 -16.98 -0.27
CA PRO A 72 -12.37 -18.21 -0.27
C PRO A 72 -12.12 -18.72 -1.70
N GLU A 73 -13.01 -18.45 -2.65
CA GLU A 73 -12.85 -18.82 -4.06
C GLU A 73 -11.69 -18.09 -4.71
N ILE A 74 -11.52 -16.79 -4.44
CA ILE A 74 -10.37 -16.04 -4.93
C ILE A 74 -9.07 -16.54 -4.30
N VAL A 75 -9.05 -16.78 -2.98
CA VAL A 75 -7.87 -17.37 -2.32
C VAL A 75 -7.51 -18.72 -2.95
N GLY A 76 -8.50 -19.56 -3.24
CA GLY A 76 -8.32 -20.84 -3.93
C GLY A 76 -7.78 -20.67 -5.36
N ALA A 77 -8.31 -19.70 -6.11
CA ALA A 77 -7.86 -19.39 -7.46
C ALA A 77 -6.40 -18.91 -7.46
N VAL A 78 -6.03 -17.99 -6.57
CA VAL A 78 -4.66 -17.49 -6.42
C VAL A 78 -3.71 -18.62 -6.06
N LYS A 79 -4.10 -19.51 -5.12
CA LYS A 79 -3.31 -20.69 -4.76
C LYS A 79 -3.03 -21.60 -5.96
N LYS A 80 -4.01 -21.75 -6.85
CA LYS A 80 -3.94 -22.68 -7.99
C LYS A 80 -3.29 -22.07 -9.24
N HIS A 81 -3.51 -20.78 -9.49
CA HIS A 81 -3.23 -20.15 -10.78
C HIS A 81 -2.11 -19.11 -10.74
N THR A 82 -1.69 -18.64 -9.56
CA THR A 82 -0.54 -17.74 -9.46
C THR A 82 0.76 -18.55 -9.36
N ALA A 83 1.54 -18.61 -10.44
CA ALA A 83 2.74 -19.43 -10.53
C ALA A 83 3.92 -18.86 -9.72
N THR A 84 4.11 -17.54 -9.70
CA THR A 84 5.34 -16.91 -9.20
C THR A 84 5.37 -16.73 -7.69
N SER A 85 4.22 -16.45 -7.05
CA SER A 85 4.17 -16.06 -5.63
C SER A 85 3.30 -16.95 -4.75
N ALA A 86 2.34 -17.69 -5.30
CA ALA A 86 1.45 -18.51 -4.47
C ALA A 86 2.23 -19.54 -3.66
N ARG A 87 3.15 -20.29 -4.28
CA ARG A 87 3.85 -21.39 -3.60
C ARG A 87 4.45 -20.96 -2.26
N ARG A 88 5.17 -19.83 -2.23
CA ARG A 88 5.79 -19.31 -1.01
C ARG A 88 4.75 -18.77 -0.04
N VAL A 89 3.81 -17.94 -0.50
CA VAL A 89 2.81 -17.29 0.36
C VAL A 89 1.90 -18.30 1.07
N PHE A 90 1.56 -19.42 0.42
CA PHE A 90 0.71 -20.46 1.01
C PHE A 90 1.48 -21.51 1.83
N SER A 91 2.80 -21.47 1.88
CA SER A 91 3.62 -22.44 2.63
C SER A 91 4.54 -21.83 3.70
N ASP A 92 4.84 -20.53 3.62
CA ASP A 92 5.67 -19.84 4.61
C ASP A 92 4.91 -19.72 5.94
N PRO A 93 5.48 -20.22 7.07
CA PRO A 93 4.80 -20.24 8.36
C PRO A 93 4.51 -18.84 8.93
N ARG A 94 5.15 -17.79 8.40
CA ARG A 94 4.88 -16.40 8.77
C ARG A 94 3.56 -15.89 8.18
N VAL A 95 2.99 -16.55 7.18
CA VAL A 95 1.76 -16.11 6.52
C VAL A 95 0.54 -16.82 7.11
N ARG A 96 -0.43 -16.03 7.58
CA ARG A 96 -1.74 -16.49 8.03
C ARG A 96 -2.84 -15.90 7.16
N ILE A 97 -3.54 -16.75 6.41
CA ILE A 97 -4.67 -16.33 5.57
C ILE A 97 -5.97 -16.46 6.36
N VAL A 98 -6.78 -15.40 6.35
CA VAL A 98 -8.06 -15.31 7.05
C VAL A 98 -9.15 -14.97 6.05
N ILE A 99 -10.17 -15.82 5.98
CA ILE A 99 -11.36 -15.54 5.18
C ILE A 99 -12.32 -14.69 6.01
N ALA A 100 -12.34 -13.40 5.77
CA ALA A 100 -13.20 -12.45 6.46
C ALA A 100 -13.34 -11.14 5.67
N ASP A 101 -14.40 -10.38 5.97
CA ASP A 101 -14.47 -8.98 5.59
C ASP A 101 -13.35 -8.18 6.30
N GLY A 102 -12.63 -7.35 5.52
CA GLY A 102 -11.48 -6.59 6.02
C GLY A 102 -11.84 -5.61 7.13
N ARG A 103 -12.99 -4.95 7.03
CA ARG A 103 -13.47 -4.01 8.04
C ARG A 103 -13.88 -4.74 9.31
N ARG A 104 -14.62 -5.84 9.21
CA ARG A 104 -14.99 -6.68 10.35
C ARG A 104 -13.76 -7.27 11.03
N TYR A 105 -12.75 -7.69 10.26
CA TYR A 105 -11.49 -8.16 10.81
C TYR A 105 -10.82 -7.05 11.61
N ALA A 106 -10.67 -5.84 11.04
CA ALA A 106 -10.06 -4.70 11.70
C ALA A 106 -10.77 -4.34 13.02
N GLN A 107 -12.11 -4.28 13.02
CA GLN A 107 -12.90 -4.06 14.24
C GLN A 107 -12.64 -5.12 15.31
N SER A 108 -12.57 -6.40 14.90
CA SER A 108 -12.33 -7.50 15.83
C SER A 108 -10.90 -7.49 16.37
N ALA A 109 -9.92 -7.17 15.52
CA ALA A 109 -8.52 -7.04 15.90
C ALA A 109 -8.32 -5.90 16.92
N LEU A 110 -8.98 -4.74 16.73
CA LEU A 110 -8.98 -3.64 17.70
C LEU A 110 -9.50 -4.09 19.06
N LYS A 111 -10.64 -4.78 19.08
CA LYS A 111 -11.23 -5.31 20.32
C LYS A 111 -10.34 -6.32 21.03
N ARG A 112 -9.52 -7.07 20.28
CA ARG A 112 -8.50 -7.99 20.82
C ARG A 112 -7.22 -7.28 21.25
N GLY A 113 -7.10 -5.97 21.07
CA GLY A 113 -5.89 -5.22 21.39
C GLY A 113 -4.73 -5.49 20.42
N GLU A 114 -5.00 -6.04 19.23
CA GLU A 114 -3.95 -6.28 18.24
C GLU A 114 -3.37 -4.98 17.69
N ARG A 115 -2.08 -5.01 17.34
CA ARG A 115 -1.38 -3.94 16.64
C ARG A 115 -0.56 -4.48 15.49
N PHE A 116 -0.33 -3.66 14.48
CA PHE A 116 0.44 -3.97 13.29
C PHE A 116 1.42 -2.84 12.99
N ASP A 117 2.65 -3.17 12.59
CA ASP A 117 3.65 -2.18 12.19
C ASP A 117 3.34 -1.66 10.78
N LEU A 118 2.70 -2.49 9.96
CA LEU A 118 2.27 -2.14 8.61
C LEU A 118 0.86 -2.69 8.35
N VAL A 119 -0.04 -1.83 7.91
CA VAL A 119 -1.34 -2.23 7.35
C VAL A 119 -1.36 -1.84 5.88
N GLN A 120 -1.54 -2.80 4.99
CA GLN A 120 -1.64 -2.56 3.55
C GLN A 120 -3.05 -2.86 3.07
N ILE A 121 -3.75 -1.85 2.53
CA ILE A 121 -5.05 -2.05 1.88
C ILE A 121 -4.81 -2.25 0.39
N LYS A 122 -5.00 -3.48 -0.06
CA LYS A 122 -4.76 -3.92 -1.45
C LYS A 122 -6.07 -4.38 -2.10
N ILE A 123 -7.04 -3.48 -2.13
CA ILE A 123 -8.31 -3.68 -2.82
C ILE A 123 -8.29 -2.89 -4.13
N ASN A 124 -8.48 -3.61 -5.23
CA ASN A 124 -8.63 -3.03 -6.56
C ASN A 124 -10.09 -2.62 -6.73
N GLU A 125 -10.32 -1.42 -7.26
CA GLU A 125 -11.64 -0.81 -7.47
C GLU A 125 -12.40 -0.35 -6.20
N PRO A 126 -11.91 0.70 -5.51
CA PRO A 126 -12.64 1.32 -4.40
C PRO A 126 -13.99 1.96 -4.80
N TRP A 127 -14.28 2.05 -6.10
CA TRP A 127 -15.54 2.54 -6.67
C TRP A 127 -16.60 1.44 -6.85
N HIS A 128 -16.30 0.18 -6.50
CA HIS A 128 -17.30 -0.87 -6.46
C HIS A 128 -18.06 -0.87 -5.14
N ALA A 129 -19.36 -1.18 -5.22
CA ALA A 129 -20.26 -1.18 -4.08
C ALA A 129 -19.72 -2.05 -2.92
N GLY A 130 -19.56 -1.43 -1.74
CA GLY A 130 -19.04 -2.04 -0.52
C GLY A 130 -17.51 -1.96 -0.37
N SER A 131 -16.76 -1.78 -1.47
CA SER A 131 -15.29 -1.65 -1.43
C SER A 131 -14.85 -0.24 -1.04
N GLY A 132 -15.64 0.79 -1.35
CA GLY A 132 -15.35 2.18 -0.97
C GLY A 132 -15.28 2.37 0.55
N ASN A 133 -16.01 1.56 1.31
CA ASN A 133 -16.00 1.59 2.78
C ASN A 133 -14.66 1.14 3.38
N LEU A 134 -13.77 0.48 2.63
CA LEU A 134 -12.40 0.18 3.06
C LEU A 134 -11.44 1.36 2.84
N PHE A 135 -11.97 2.51 2.41
CA PHE A 135 -11.20 3.74 2.19
C PHE A 135 -11.91 4.97 2.76
N SER A 136 -12.90 4.77 3.64
CA SER A 136 -13.56 5.90 4.29
C SER A 136 -12.68 6.49 5.39
N VAL A 137 -12.94 7.75 5.73
CA VAL A 137 -12.28 8.42 6.86
C VAL A 137 -12.47 7.61 8.15
N GLU A 138 -13.66 7.06 8.40
CA GLU A 138 -13.95 6.20 9.56
C GLU A 138 -13.10 4.93 9.56
N PHE A 139 -12.92 4.31 8.39
CA PHE A 139 -12.05 3.15 8.28
C PHE A 139 -10.59 3.50 8.50
N PHE A 140 -10.11 4.61 7.96
CA PHE A 140 -8.74 5.07 8.20
C PHE A 140 -8.50 5.39 9.68
N ARG A 141 -9.47 5.95 10.41
CA ARG A 141 -9.39 6.11 11.88
C ARG A 141 -9.26 4.75 12.58
N MET A 142 -10.04 3.76 12.14
CA MET A 142 -9.96 2.39 12.66
C MET A 142 -8.58 1.78 12.42
N ILE A 143 -8.03 1.96 11.21
CA ILE A 143 -6.69 1.49 10.88
C ILE A 143 -5.61 2.22 11.68
N LYS A 144 -5.70 3.55 11.88
CA LYS A 144 -4.78 4.29 12.76
C LYS A 144 -4.73 3.69 14.17
N GLY A 145 -5.89 3.30 14.72
CA GLY A 145 -5.96 2.61 16.02
C GLY A 145 -5.34 1.20 16.04
N LEU A 146 -5.20 0.55 14.87
CA LEU A 146 -4.52 -0.74 14.72
C LEU A 146 -3.01 -0.61 14.49
N LEU A 147 -2.53 0.57 14.11
CA LEU A 147 -1.10 0.77 13.89
C LEU A 147 -0.38 0.80 15.24
N ALA A 148 0.75 0.11 15.31
CA ALA A 148 1.74 0.33 16.36
C ALA A 148 2.24 1.79 16.29
N GLU A 149 2.89 2.26 17.35
CA GLU A 149 3.58 3.56 17.32
C GLU A 149 4.63 3.55 16.20
N GLY A 150 4.63 4.59 15.36
CA GLY A 150 5.50 4.66 14.19
C GLY A 150 5.13 3.71 13.05
N GLY A 151 4.04 2.93 13.18
CA GLY A 151 3.55 2.05 12.13
C GLY A 151 2.94 2.80 10.95
N TYR A 152 2.85 2.13 9.80
CA TYR A 152 2.38 2.73 8.54
C TYR A 152 1.11 2.07 7.98
N LEU A 153 0.21 2.90 7.45
CA LEU A 153 -0.85 2.49 6.53
C LEU A 153 -0.39 2.73 5.10
N GLY A 154 -0.38 1.68 4.28
CA GLY A 154 -0.18 1.78 2.83
C GLY A 154 -1.48 1.61 2.05
N VAL A 155 -1.73 2.53 1.10
CA VAL A 155 -2.87 2.50 0.17
C VAL A 155 -2.40 2.90 -1.23
N ARG A 156 -3.25 2.72 -2.24
CA ARG A 156 -2.93 3.19 -3.60
C ARG A 156 -2.79 4.73 -3.64
N PRO A 157 -1.84 5.33 -4.38
CA PRO A 157 -1.61 6.78 -4.47
C PRO A 157 -2.66 7.44 -5.35
N LEU A 158 -3.89 7.51 -4.83
CA LEU A 158 -5.02 8.19 -5.46
C LEU A 158 -5.34 9.48 -4.70
N VAL A 159 -5.80 10.50 -5.42
CA VAL A 159 -6.20 11.80 -4.85
C VAL A 159 -7.25 11.64 -3.74
N GLY A 160 -8.22 10.73 -3.93
CA GLY A 160 -9.20 10.43 -2.90
C GLY A 160 -8.56 9.89 -1.62
N HIS A 161 -7.71 8.86 -1.76
CA HIS A 161 -7.02 8.26 -0.61
C HIS A 161 -6.11 9.25 0.12
N LEU A 162 -5.40 10.12 -0.61
CA LEU A 162 -4.64 11.21 -0.02
C LEU A 162 -5.56 12.12 0.81
N SER A 163 -6.66 12.57 0.22
CA SER A 163 -7.58 13.52 0.86
C SER A 163 -8.22 12.94 2.12
N ASP A 164 -8.68 11.68 2.07
CA ASP A 164 -9.30 11.00 3.19
C ASP A 164 -8.28 10.66 4.28
N GLY A 165 -7.07 10.25 3.90
CA GLY A 165 -5.98 9.95 4.83
C GLY A 165 -5.50 11.18 5.58
N MET A 166 -5.39 12.33 4.91
CA MET A 166 -5.01 13.61 5.54
C MET A 166 -6.07 14.18 6.50
N GLN A 167 -7.24 13.53 6.63
CA GLN A 167 -8.20 13.82 7.72
C GLN A 167 -7.89 13.05 9.01
N VAL A 168 -7.05 12.03 8.94
CA VAL A 168 -6.78 11.08 10.03
C VAL A 168 -5.32 11.12 10.45
N PHE A 169 -4.42 11.35 9.50
CA PHE A 169 -2.97 11.35 9.68
C PHE A 169 -2.40 12.74 9.43
N ASP A 170 -1.27 13.03 10.08
CA ASP A 170 -0.65 14.36 10.06
C ASP A 170 0.21 14.61 8.81
N GLY A 171 0.54 13.53 8.09
CA GLY A 171 1.27 13.58 6.84
C GLY A 171 1.20 12.28 6.05
N ALA A 172 1.68 12.36 4.81
CA ALA A 172 1.77 11.21 3.91
C ALA A 172 3.10 11.22 3.14
N LEU A 173 3.59 10.03 2.80
CA LEU A 173 4.80 9.83 2.03
C LEU A 173 4.50 8.89 0.86
N TYR A 174 4.83 9.33 -0.35
CA TYR A 174 4.74 8.53 -1.56
C TYR A 174 6.14 8.35 -2.14
N PRO A 175 6.75 7.16 -2.07
CA PRO A 175 8.10 6.89 -2.59
C PRO A 175 8.23 6.93 -4.13
N GLY A 176 7.27 7.55 -4.83
CA GLY A 176 7.26 7.65 -6.29
C GLY A 176 6.61 6.47 -7.00
N TYR A 177 6.27 5.38 -6.30
CA TYR A 177 5.63 4.23 -6.92
C TYR A 177 4.63 3.47 -6.05
N TYR A 178 3.59 2.91 -6.68
CA TYR A 178 2.54 1.99 -6.19
C TYR A 178 1.76 2.27 -4.89
N HIS A 179 2.38 2.68 -3.77
CA HIS A 179 1.68 2.97 -2.51
C HIS A 179 2.02 4.33 -1.91
N LEU A 180 0.96 5.02 -1.50
CA LEU A 180 0.98 6.16 -0.59
C LEU A 180 0.94 5.63 0.84
N PHE A 181 1.82 6.16 1.69
CA PHE A 181 1.94 5.76 3.09
C PHE A 181 1.53 6.88 4.03
N PHE A 182 0.83 6.52 5.09
CA PHE A 182 0.51 7.38 6.24
C PHE A 182 1.10 6.78 7.50
N LYS A 183 1.66 7.60 8.40
CA LYS A 183 2.31 7.12 9.62
C LYS A 183 1.43 7.36 10.84
N ASN A 184 1.41 6.42 11.77
CA ASN A 184 0.93 6.66 13.12
C ASN A 184 1.97 7.46 13.92
N GLY A 185 1.91 8.77 13.77
CA GLY A 185 2.89 9.74 14.27
C GLY A 185 3.34 10.67 13.15
N GLU A 186 4.34 11.49 13.42
CA GLU A 186 4.85 12.45 12.45
C GLU A 186 5.75 11.79 11.40
N ILE A 187 5.61 12.23 10.14
CA ILE A 187 6.56 11.92 9.07
C ILE A 187 7.54 13.09 9.00
N PRO A 188 8.78 12.96 9.53
CA PRO A 188 9.76 14.03 9.47
C PRO A 188 10.13 14.35 8.03
N LEU A 189 10.68 15.55 7.79
CA LEU A 189 11.17 15.93 6.48
C LEU A 189 12.22 14.91 6.01
N VAL A 190 11.96 14.26 4.88
CA VAL A 190 12.95 13.36 4.29
C VAL A 190 13.98 14.20 3.55
N GLU A 191 15.24 14.12 4.00
CA GLU A 191 16.38 14.79 3.35
C GLU A 191 17.23 13.82 2.53
N GLN A 192 17.18 12.54 2.86
CA GLN A 192 17.99 11.49 2.23
C GLN A 192 17.34 10.12 2.46
N ALA A 193 17.66 9.16 1.59
CA ALA A 193 17.32 7.75 1.75
C ALA A 193 18.55 6.97 2.19
N VAL A 194 18.47 6.22 3.29
CA VAL A 194 19.58 5.43 3.82
C VAL A 194 19.38 3.95 3.49
N VAL A 195 20.27 3.40 2.66
CA VAL A 195 20.15 2.01 2.19
C VAL A 195 21.00 1.10 3.07
N THR A 196 20.38 0.47 4.07
CA THR A 196 21.07 -0.54 4.89
C THR A 196 21.32 -1.84 4.10
N PRO A 197 22.22 -2.74 4.54
CA PRO A 197 22.51 -3.98 3.81
C PRO A 197 21.28 -4.83 3.49
N ASP A 198 20.31 -4.92 4.40
CA ASP A 198 19.03 -5.61 4.19
C ASP A 198 18.18 -4.97 3.07
N ILE A 199 18.22 -3.64 2.94
CA ILE A 199 17.55 -2.90 1.86
C ILE A 199 18.28 -3.14 0.54
N ALA A 200 19.61 -3.05 0.53
CA ALA A 200 20.43 -3.32 -0.66
C ALA A 200 20.21 -4.76 -1.17
N ASP A 201 20.16 -5.73 -0.26
CA ASP A 201 19.88 -7.13 -0.59
C ASP A 201 18.46 -7.30 -1.15
N ALA A 202 17.46 -6.65 -0.56
CA ALA A 202 16.09 -6.67 -1.09
C ALA A 202 16.02 -6.07 -2.52
N TRP A 203 16.81 -5.04 -2.80
CA TRP A 203 16.87 -4.40 -4.12
C TRP A 203 17.61 -5.24 -5.16
N ARG A 204 18.61 -6.04 -4.75
CA ARG A 204 19.41 -6.90 -5.64
C ARG A 204 18.77 -8.26 -5.95
N ARG A 205 17.74 -8.69 -5.21
CA ARG A 205 17.09 -10.00 -5.44
C ARG A 205 16.44 -10.07 -6.81
N GLU A 206 16.93 -10.99 -7.64
CA GLU A 206 16.39 -11.26 -8.98
C GLU A 206 14.88 -11.58 -8.95
N LEU A 207 14.23 -11.14 -10.02
CA LEU A 207 12.84 -11.46 -10.30
C LEU A 207 12.79 -12.74 -11.16
N PRO A 208 11.92 -13.71 -10.86
CA PRO A 208 11.73 -14.85 -11.74
C PRO A 208 11.38 -14.38 -13.16
N GLY A 209 12.26 -14.62 -14.13
CA GLY A 209 12.03 -14.30 -15.54
C GLY A 209 12.51 -12.93 -16.03
N ALA A 210 13.17 -12.11 -15.21
CA ALA A 210 13.85 -10.89 -15.65
C ALA A 210 15.34 -10.94 -15.30
N ALA A 211 16.20 -10.39 -16.16
CA ALA A 211 17.61 -10.17 -15.82
C ALA A 211 17.70 -9.24 -14.59
N ALA A 212 18.77 -9.38 -13.79
CA ALA A 212 19.05 -8.48 -12.68
C ALA A 212 18.89 -7.02 -13.15
N LEU A 213 17.96 -6.30 -12.54
CA LEU A 213 17.76 -4.90 -12.87
C LEU A 213 19.00 -4.14 -12.41
N GLY A 214 19.61 -3.47 -13.39
CA GLY A 214 20.70 -2.55 -13.13
C GLY A 214 20.27 -1.38 -12.23
N PRO A 215 21.21 -0.47 -11.94
CA PRO A 215 21.22 0.49 -10.83
C PRO A 215 20.22 1.65 -10.92
N SER A 216 18.94 1.41 -11.26
CA SER A 216 17.95 2.49 -11.43
C SER A 216 17.63 3.27 -10.14
N ARG A 217 18.15 2.82 -8.98
CA ARG A 217 18.05 3.48 -7.67
C ARG A 217 19.38 4.04 -7.16
N ASN A 218 20.42 4.07 -7.98
CA ASN A 218 21.69 4.62 -7.58
C ASN A 218 21.65 6.14 -7.65
N GLY A 219 21.90 6.80 -6.52
CA GLY A 219 22.11 8.24 -6.43
C GLY A 219 20.94 9.03 -5.85
N ALA A 220 19.69 8.76 -6.24
CA ALA A 220 18.53 9.49 -5.70
C ALA A 220 17.19 8.73 -5.82
N LEU A 221 16.22 9.12 -5.00
CA LEU A 221 14.81 8.72 -5.09
C LEU A 221 13.92 9.95 -5.33
N GLU A 222 12.97 9.81 -6.25
CA GLU A 222 11.88 10.76 -6.43
C GLU A 222 10.75 10.43 -5.44
N ILE A 223 10.45 11.34 -4.53
CA ILE A 223 9.41 11.17 -3.53
C ILE A 223 8.40 12.31 -3.58
N MET A 224 7.23 12.07 -3.01
CA MET A 224 6.30 13.13 -2.66
C MET A 224 5.97 13.05 -1.17
N GLN A 225 6.05 14.18 -0.49
CA GLN A 225 5.74 14.28 0.93
C GLN A 225 4.68 15.34 1.16
N PHE A 226 3.69 14.99 1.98
CA PHE A 226 2.56 15.84 2.33
C PHE A 226 2.52 16.01 3.84
N ASP A 227 2.22 17.22 4.29
CA ASP A 227 2.07 17.62 5.68
C ASP A 227 0.73 18.35 5.89
N ALA A 228 0.43 18.75 7.13
CA ALA A 228 -0.78 19.48 7.48
C ALA A 228 -0.96 20.82 6.72
N ARG A 229 0.11 21.38 6.13
CA ARG A 229 0.09 22.64 5.36
C ARG A 229 -0.10 22.41 3.87
N SER A 230 0.00 21.17 3.41
CA SER A 230 -0.15 20.82 2.00
C SER A 230 -1.59 21.10 1.53
N PRO A 231 -1.77 21.83 0.41
CA PRO A 231 -3.07 22.09 -0.17
C PRO A 231 -3.91 20.82 -0.31
N ARG A 232 -5.16 20.89 0.17
CA ARG A 232 -6.09 19.77 0.02
C ARG A 232 -6.71 19.80 -1.37
N PRO A 233 -6.73 18.66 -2.09
CA PRO A 233 -7.47 18.57 -3.35
C PRO A 233 -8.94 18.96 -3.14
N GLN A 234 -9.53 19.66 -4.11
CA GLN A 234 -10.96 19.98 -4.11
C GLN A 234 -11.79 18.74 -4.43
N ILE A 235 -11.99 17.89 -3.41
CA ILE A 235 -12.76 16.66 -3.46
C ILE A 235 -13.51 16.46 -2.15
N ASP A 236 -14.73 15.91 -2.21
CA ASP A 236 -15.43 15.50 -0.99
C ASP A 236 -14.86 14.21 -0.43
N LEU A 237 -14.80 14.17 0.89
CA LEU A 237 -14.32 13.04 1.65
C LEU A 237 -15.21 11.82 1.42
N ASN A 238 -14.57 10.66 1.27
CA ASN A 238 -15.25 9.38 1.32
C ASN A 238 -15.52 9.02 2.78
N THR A 239 -16.79 8.92 3.15
CA THR A 239 -17.24 8.65 4.53
C THR A 239 -18.24 7.50 4.51
N ASP A 240 -18.47 6.87 5.66
CA ASP A 240 -19.42 5.75 5.76
C ASP A 240 -20.84 6.13 5.33
N ASP A 241 -21.26 7.38 5.57
CA ASP A 241 -22.57 7.90 5.19
C ASP A 241 -22.57 8.56 3.79
N ARG A 242 -21.39 8.89 3.24
CA ARG A 242 -21.22 9.46 1.89
C ARG A 242 -20.10 8.73 1.14
N PRO A 243 -20.40 7.60 0.48
CA PRO A 243 -19.42 6.83 -0.27
C PRO A 243 -19.11 7.50 -1.62
N THR A 244 -18.38 8.62 -1.57
CA THR A 244 -18.10 9.47 -2.75
C THR A 244 -17.37 8.72 -3.85
N PHE A 245 -16.64 7.66 -3.51
CA PHE A 245 -15.95 6.82 -4.49
C PHE A 245 -16.89 5.96 -5.33
N GLU A 246 -18.00 5.47 -4.80
CA GLU A 246 -18.93 4.60 -5.54
C GLU A 246 -19.76 5.41 -6.55
N TYR A 247 -19.98 6.70 -6.29
CA TYR A 247 -20.82 7.59 -7.08
C TYR A 247 -20.04 8.72 -7.77
N TYR A 248 -18.72 8.56 -7.92
CA TYR A 248 -17.83 9.61 -8.41
C TYR A 248 -18.17 10.11 -9.84
N TRP A 249 -18.64 9.21 -10.71
CA TRP A 249 -18.82 9.46 -12.14
C TRP A 249 -19.88 10.53 -12.45
N LEU A 250 -20.96 10.60 -11.65
CA LEU A 250 -22.02 11.58 -11.84
C LEU A 250 -21.52 12.99 -11.57
N ARG A 251 -20.69 13.15 -10.52
CA ARG A 251 -20.14 14.44 -10.10
C ARG A 251 -19.04 14.93 -11.06
N GLN A 252 -18.23 14.00 -11.55
CA GLN A 252 -17.24 14.29 -12.59
C GLN A 252 -17.91 14.78 -13.88
N ARG A 253 -19.02 14.16 -14.29
CA ARG A 253 -19.75 14.56 -15.50
C ARG A 253 -20.33 15.98 -15.40
N LEU A 254 -20.59 16.47 -14.19
CA LEU A 254 -21.07 17.83 -13.94
C LEU A 254 -19.94 18.86 -13.80
N GLY A 255 -18.67 18.47 -13.95
CA GLY A 255 -17.52 19.38 -13.87
C GLY A 255 -17.28 19.98 -12.49
N THR A 256 -17.91 19.42 -11.46
CA THR A 256 -17.92 20.02 -10.13
C THR A 256 -16.66 19.74 -9.32
N TRP A 257 -16.01 18.57 -9.49
CA TRP A 257 -14.86 18.14 -8.67
C TRP A 257 -13.77 17.39 -9.43
N ILE A 258 -12.61 17.27 -8.77
CA ILE A 258 -11.51 16.38 -9.15
C ILE A 258 -11.93 14.92 -8.91
N SER A 259 -11.55 14.04 -9.83
CA SER A 259 -11.85 12.61 -9.68
C SER A 259 -11.04 12.00 -8.53
N PRO A 260 -11.66 11.24 -7.61
CA PRO A 260 -10.92 10.51 -6.57
C PRO A 260 -9.95 9.49 -7.14
N ARG A 261 -10.14 9.10 -8.42
CA ARG A 261 -9.34 8.10 -9.12
C ARG A 261 -8.08 8.68 -9.78
N ASP A 262 -7.92 10.00 -9.79
CA ASP A 262 -6.71 10.61 -10.33
C ASP A 262 -5.49 10.12 -9.53
N GLY A 263 -4.42 9.77 -10.24
CA GLY A 263 -3.17 9.37 -9.61
C GLY A 263 -2.34 10.59 -9.20
N LEU A 264 -1.45 10.38 -8.22
CA LEU A 264 -0.49 11.40 -7.78
C LEU A 264 0.64 11.67 -8.81
N ASP A 265 0.70 10.87 -9.87
CA ASP A 265 1.57 11.08 -11.03
C ASP A 265 1.12 12.26 -11.92
N ASN A 266 -0.10 12.78 -11.71
CA ASN A 266 -0.62 13.96 -12.40
C ASN A 266 0.29 15.20 -12.17
N PRO A 267 0.62 15.99 -13.22
CA PRO A 267 1.48 17.17 -13.11
C PRO A 267 1.06 18.19 -12.05
N ARG A 268 -0.23 18.23 -11.69
CA ARG A 268 -0.75 19.11 -10.64
C ARG A 268 -0.12 18.87 -9.26
N PHE A 269 0.51 17.72 -9.05
CA PHE A 269 1.19 17.40 -7.79
C PHE A 269 2.71 17.55 -7.89
N ASN A 270 3.25 18.10 -8.98
CA ASN A 270 4.69 18.26 -9.14
C ASN A 270 5.33 19.15 -8.06
N GLU A 271 4.58 20.08 -7.47
CA GLU A 271 5.06 20.92 -6.37
C GLU A 271 5.42 20.14 -5.10
N TYR A 272 4.86 18.95 -4.91
CA TYR A 272 5.17 18.07 -3.78
C TYR A 272 6.32 17.10 -4.08
N ARG A 273 6.81 17.06 -5.33
CA ARG A 273 7.91 16.17 -5.71
C ARG A 273 9.24 16.70 -5.23
N ARG A 274 10.05 15.79 -4.69
CA ARG A 274 11.40 16.07 -4.23
C ARG A 274 12.31 14.92 -4.63
N THR A 275 13.49 15.27 -5.11
CA THR A 275 14.60 14.34 -5.29
C THR A 275 15.38 14.29 -3.99
N VAL A 276 15.52 13.11 -3.38
CA VAL A 276 16.35 12.90 -2.20
C VAL A 276 17.55 12.01 -2.53
N PRO A 277 18.77 12.36 -2.12
CA PRO A 277 19.95 11.53 -2.37
C PRO A 277 19.85 10.18 -1.66
N VAL A 278 20.38 9.14 -2.32
CA VAL A 278 20.53 7.80 -1.76
C VAL A 278 21.92 7.65 -1.16
N LEU A 279 21.99 7.43 0.15
CA LEU A 279 23.22 7.10 0.85
C LEU A 279 23.36 5.58 0.96
N THR A 280 24.30 5.03 0.20
CA THR A 280 24.77 3.66 0.39
C THR A 280 25.88 3.64 1.45
N PRO A 281 25.96 2.61 2.31
CA PRO A 281 27.13 2.39 3.13
C PRO A 281 28.34 2.31 2.19
N LEU A 282 29.39 3.07 2.52
CA LEU A 282 30.68 2.96 1.84
C LEU A 282 31.11 1.49 1.88
N GLU A 283 31.43 0.92 0.72
CA GLU A 283 32.02 -0.42 0.59
C GLU A 283 33.36 -0.53 1.36
#